data_AF-A0A8C5SNI0-F1
#
_entry.id   AF-A0A8C5SNI0-F1
#
_cell.length_a   1.000
_cell.length_b   1.000
_cell.length_c   1.000
_cell.angle_alpha   90.00
_cell.angle_beta   90.00
_cell.angle_gamma   90.00
#
_symmetry.space_group_name_H-M   'P 1'
#
loop_
_entity.id
_entity.type
_entity.pdbx_description
1 polymer ?
#
loop_
_entity_poly.entity_id
_entity_poly.type
_entity_poly.pdbx_seq_one_letter_code
_entity_poly.pdbx_strand_id
1 'polypeptide(L)'
;CPDWSPVLSGIALSWLMCLGAPHAEFSGDPGLHQFVSKNKEFAIRIKADLLVLNGLVVSICWESCFNQIQAGLQTYSGYLSHIHQILTTYADKVLNVQLDISNLSHNIQQQMEESSLTSVVYPQAENEPRFVEVQREIGSYLVLCKLQKFMDMIFRALRHCST
;
A
#
# COMPACT_ATOMS: atom_id res chain seq x y z
N CYS A 1 -5.68 2.55 0.75
CA CYS A 1 -5.38 3.72 1.59
C CYS A 1 -6.16 4.93 1.06
N PRO A 2 -6.47 5.94 1.90
CA PRO A 2 -7.29 7.09 1.49
C PRO A 2 -6.61 7.91 0.38
N ASP A 3 -7.39 8.48 -0.53
CA ASP A 3 -6.90 9.43 -1.54
C ASP A 3 -6.75 10.82 -0.90
N TRP A 4 -5.51 11.23 -0.67
CA TRP A 4 -5.16 12.51 -0.03
C TRP A 4 -4.93 13.66 -1.03
N SER A 5 -5.10 13.41 -2.34
CA SER A 5 -4.92 14.40 -3.41
C SER A 5 -5.63 15.76 -3.15
N PRO A 6 -6.91 15.80 -2.72
CA PRO A 6 -7.59 17.07 -2.45
C PRO A 6 -7.05 17.81 -1.21
N VAL A 7 -6.54 17.08 -0.22
CA VAL A 7 -5.97 17.65 1.01
C VAL A 7 -4.61 18.31 0.71
N LEU A 8 -3.77 17.66 -0.11
CA LEU A 8 -2.48 18.20 -0.53
C LEU A 8 -2.63 19.50 -1.34
N SER A 9 -3.67 19.60 -2.18
CA SER A 9 -3.97 20.82 -2.94
C SER A 9 -4.37 22.00 -2.05
N GLY A 10 -5.17 21.75 -1.00
CA GLY A 10 -5.55 22.79 -0.03
C GLY A 10 -4.38 23.26 0.84
N ILE A 11 -3.45 22.35 1.16
CA ILE A 11 -2.22 22.69 1.89
C ILE A 11 -1.34 23.60 1.04
N ALA A 12 -1.09 23.26 -0.23
CA ALA A 12 -0.24 24.05 -1.13
C ALA A 12 -0.69 25.52 -1.28
N LEU A 13 -1.99 25.77 -1.35
CA LEU A 13 -2.56 27.13 -1.40
C LEU A 13 -2.34 27.91 -0.08
N SER A 14 -2.39 27.22 1.06
CA SER A 14 -2.11 27.83 2.37
C SER A 14 -0.63 28.22 2.54
N TRP A 15 0.30 27.47 1.94
CA TRP A 15 1.74 27.81 1.93
C TRP A 15 2.04 29.09 1.14
N LEU A 16 1.37 29.32 0.02
CA LEU A 16 1.53 30.53 -0.82
C LEU A 16 1.16 31.81 -0.08
N MET A 17 0.15 31.76 0.79
CA MET A 17 -0.30 32.91 1.58
C MET A 17 0.70 33.30 2.68
N CYS A 18 1.46 32.34 3.23
CA CYS A 18 2.45 32.60 4.28
C CYS A 18 3.76 33.19 3.76
N LEU A 19 4.11 32.99 2.48
CA LEU A 19 5.33 33.52 1.86
C LEU A 19 5.30 35.05 1.66
N GLY A 20 4.12 35.66 1.65
CA GLY A 20 3.93 37.11 1.52
C GLY A 20 3.83 37.88 2.84
N ALA A 21 3.98 37.21 4.00
CA ALA A 21 3.83 37.85 5.30
C ALA A 21 5.02 38.80 5.59
N PRO A 22 4.78 40.04 6.04
CA PRO A 22 5.85 40.97 6.41
C PRO A 22 6.67 40.37 7.56
N HIS A 23 7.99 40.45 7.45
CA HIS A 23 8.90 39.89 8.43
C HIS A 23 8.80 40.70 9.72
N ALA A 24 8.50 40.04 10.85
CA ALA A 24 8.40 40.69 12.16
C ALA A 24 9.70 41.43 12.57
N GLU A 25 10.81 41.12 11.91
CA GLU A 25 12.12 41.74 12.09
C GLU A 25 12.15 43.26 11.78
N PHE A 26 11.15 43.77 11.05
CA PHE A 26 11.02 45.19 10.68
C PHE A 26 9.97 45.95 11.52
N SER A 27 9.32 45.31 12.48
CA SER A 27 8.22 45.92 13.26
C SER A 27 8.70 46.85 14.37
N GLY A 28 9.94 46.72 14.83
CA GLY A 28 10.50 47.51 15.94
C GLY A 28 9.87 47.25 17.32
N ASP A 29 8.91 46.33 17.45
CA ASP A 29 8.21 46.00 18.70
C ASP A 29 8.91 44.84 19.44
N PRO A 30 9.57 45.10 20.59
CA PRO A 30 10.26 44.07 21.36
C PRO A 30 9.34 42.92 21.81
N GLY A 31 8.06 43.19 22.06
CA GLY A 31 7.07 42.18 22.47
C GLY A 31 6.76 41.21 21.33
N LEU A 32 6.58 41.73 20.11
CA LEU A 32 6.37 40.92 18.91
C LEU A 32 7.62 40.09 18.56
N HIS A 33 8.82 40.66 18.66
CA HIS A 33 10.06 39.91 18.46
C HIS A 33 10.19 38.74 19.45
N GLN A 34 9.87 38.97 20.72
CA GLN A 34 9.90 37.93 21.75
C GLN A 34 8.84 36.86 21.49
N PHE A 35 7.63 37.25 21.07
CA PHE A 35 6.56 36.32 20.69
C PHE A 35 6.97 35.45 19.49
N VAL A 36 7.48 36.05 18.41
CA VAL A 36 7.90 35.33 17.20
C VAL A 36 9.05 34.39 17.50
N SER A 37 10.05 34.83 18.26
CA SER A 37 11.17 33.97 18.67
C SER A 37 10.71 32.74 19.45
N LYS A 38 9.84 32.93 20.46
CA LYS A 38 9.26 31.81 21.23
C LYS A 38 8.45 30.85 20.36
N ASN A 39 7.62 31.36 19.46
CA ASN A 39 6.73 30.53 18.64
C ASN A 39 7.43 29.84 17.47
N LYS A 40 8.54 30.40 16.97
CA LYS A 40 9.34 29.81 15.88
C LYS A 40 9.88 28.43 16.27
N GLU A 41 10.39 28.28 17.48
CA GLU A 41 10.90 26.99 17.97
C GLU A 41 9.79 25.94 18.07
N PHE A 42 8.59 26.34 18.51
CA PHE A 42 7.42 25.44 18.53
C PHE A 42 7.00 25.02 17.12
N ALA A 43 6.95 25.95 16.16
CA ALA A 43 6.60 25.63 14.78
C ALA A 43 7.61 24.67 14.12
N ILE A 44 8.90 24.85 14.38
CA ILE A 44 9.96 23.93 13.91
C ILE A 44 9.77 22.54 14.51
N ARG A 45 9.50 22.46 15.83
CA ARG A 45 9.28 21.17 16.53
C ARG A 45 8.05 20.45 16.01
N ILE A 46 6.91 21.15 15.90
CA ILE A 46 5.68 20.61 15.33
C ILE A 46 5.92 20.10 13.91
N LYS A 47 6.66 20.83 13.07
CA LYS A 47 7.00 20.37 11.72
C LYS A 47 7.81 19.08 11.75
N ALA A 48 8.80 18.96 12.63
CA ALA A 48 9.58 17.73 12.78
C ALA A 48 8.72 16.56 13.25
N ASP A 49 7.86 16.78 14.25
CA ASP A 49 6.94 15.76 14.77
C ASP A 49 5.96 15.29 13.69
N LEU A 50 5.43 16.20 12.86
CA LEU A 50 4.56 15.85 11.73
C LEU A 50 5.29 14.99 10.68
N LEU A 51 6.57 15.24 10.41
CA LEU A 51 7.35 14.39 9.50
C LEU A 51 7.52 12.97 10.05
N VAL A 52 7.78 12.84 11.36
CA VAL A 52 7.86 11.53 12.03
C VAL A 52 6.51 10.82 11.98
N LEU A 53 5.42 11.51 12.35
CA LEU A 53 4.08 10.94 12.34
C LEU A 53 3.65 10.50 10.93
N ASN A 54 3.95 11.31 9.91
CA ASN A 54 3.68 10.95 8.51
C ASN A 54 4.46 9.68 8.12
N GLY A 55 5.74 9.58 8.49
CA GLY A 55 6.53 8.37 8.26
C GLY A 55 5.94 7.12 8.93
N LEU A 56 5.46 7.26 10.16
CA LEU A 56 4.82 6.15 10.89
C LEU A 56 3.49 5.72 10.25
N VAL A 57 2.63 6.68 9.86
CA VAL A 57 1.34 6.39 9.20
C VAL A 57 1.56 5.69 7.85
N VAL A 58 2.55 6.15 7.08
CA VAL A 58 2.94 5.54 5.81
C VAL A 58 3.41 4.09 6.03
N SER A 59 4.26 3.85 7.03
CA SER A 59 4.72 2.50 7.40
C SER A 59 3.57 1.54 7.73
N ILE A 60 2.59 1.98 8.52
CA ILE A 60 1.40 1.17 8.88
C ILE A 60 0.52 0.88 7.65
N CYS A 61 0.32 1.86 6.75
CA CYS A 61 -0.42 1.65 5.50
C CYS A 61 0.29 0.61 4.62
N TRP A 62 1.62 0.63 4.54
CA TRP A 62 2.40 -0.36 3.80
C TRP A 62 2.34 -1.75 4.41
N GLU A 63 2.48 -1.87 5.72
CA GLU A 63 2.36 -3.16 6.40
C GLU A 63 0.99 -3.80 6.14
N SER A 64 -0.10 -3.04 6.32
CA SER A 64 -1.44 -3.56 6.07
C SER A 64 -1.66 -3.90 4.59
N CYS A 65 -1.13 -3.09 3.67
CA CYS A 65 -1.29 -3.32 2.24
C CYS A 65 -0.55 -4.58 1.79
N PHE A 66 0.72 -4.76 2.18
CA PHE A 66 1.50 -5.92 1.79
C PHE A 66 0.96 -7.20 2.40
N ASN A 67 0.50 -7.15 3.65
CA ASN A 67 -0.20 -8.27 4.26
C ASN A 67 -1.45 -8.68 3.46
N GLN A 68 -2.29 -7.73 3.05
CA GLN A 68 -3.46 -8.03 2.21
C GLN A 68 -3.06 -8.61 0.84
N ILE A 69 -1.97 -8.12 0.26
CA ILE A 69 -1.47 -8.66 -1.01
C ILE A 69 -1.01 -10.10 -0.83
N GLN A 70 -0.22 -10.40 0.19
CA GLN A 70 0.25 -11.76 0.48
C GLN A 70 -0.91 -12.73 0.75
N ALA A 71 -1.88 -12.34 1.56
CA ALA A 71 -3.07 -13.14 1.82
C ALA A 71 -3.84 -13.47 0.52
N GLY A 72 -3.99 -12.47 -0.36
CA GLY A 72 -4.64 -12.65 -1.65
C GLY A 72 -3.84 -13.56 -2.58
N LEU A 73 -2.53 -13.37 -2.70
CA LEU A 73 -1.64 -14.20 -3.52
C LEU A 73 -1.69 -15.67 -3.09
N GLN A 74 -1.67 -15.94 -1.78
CA GLN A 74 -1.81 -17.30 -1.26
C GLN A 74 -3.17 -17.92 -1.58
N THR A 75 -4.24 -17.14 -1.44
CA THR A 75 -5.60 -17.59 -1.79
C THR A 75 -5.69 -17.99 -3.26
N TYR A 76 -5.18 -17.14 -4.16
CA TYR A 76 -5.18 -17.43 -5.60
C TYR A 76 -4.23 -18.56 -5.98
N SER A 77 -3.13 -18.77 -5.25
CA SER A 77 -2.26 -19.93 -5.44
C SER A 77 -3.01 -21.25 -5.24
N GLY A 78 -3.81 -21.36 -4.16
CA GLY A 78 -4.68 -22.51 -3.92
C GLY A 78 -5.75 -22.69 -5.00
N TYR A 79 -6.34 -21.59 -5.46
CA TYR A 79 -7.32 -21.65 -6.55
C TYR A 79 -6.70 -22.13 -7.86
N LEU A 80 -5.49 -21.67 -8.19
CA LEU A 80 -4.78 -22.07 -9.40
C LEU A 80 -4.33 -23.54 -9.36
N SER A 81 -3.98 -24.08 -8.19
CA SER A 81 -3.71 -25.51 -8.01
C SER A 81 -4.91 -26.37 -8.42
N HIS A 82 -6.13 -25.92 -8.10
CA HIS A 82 -7.37 -26.57 -8.55
C HIS A 82 -7.63 -26.35 -10.05
N ILE A 83 -7.47 -25.12 -10.55
CA ILE A 83 -7.68 -24.79 -11.97
C ILE A 83 -6.71 -25.57 -12.87
N HIS A 84 -5.48 -25.80 -12.42
CA HIS A 84 -4.50 -26.61 -13.13
C HIS A 84 -5.00 -28.04 -13.39
N GLN A 85 -5.77 -28.62 -12.46
CA GLN A 85 -6.37 -29.94 -12.63
C GLN A 85 -7.58 -29.93 -13.58
N ILE A 86 -8.24 -28.78 -13.74
CA ILE A 86 -9.43 -28.61 -14.61
C ILE A 86 -8.99 -28.31 -16.04
N LEU A 87 -8.09 -27.34 -16.23
CA LEU A 87 -7.64 -26.85 -17.53
C LEU A 87 -6.40 -27.61 -18.01
N THR A 88 -6.49 -28.94 -18.13
CA THR A 88 -5.35 -29.81 -18.46
C THR A 88 -4.69 -29.45 -19.80
N THR A 89 -5.46 -28.99 -20.79
CA THR A 89 -4.93 -28.50 -22.08
C THR A 89 -4.06 -27.24 -21.95
N TYR A 90 -4.24 -26.46 -20.89
CA TYR A 90 -3.52 -25.21 -20.64
C TYR A 90 -2.70 -25.25 -19.35
N ALA A 91 -2.39 -26.45 -18.86
CA ALA A 91 -1.69 -26.70 -17.60
C ALA A 91 -0.40 -25.86 -17.47
N ASP A 92 0.43 -25.82 -18.51
CA ASP A 92 1.68 -25.04 -18.51
C ASP A 92 1.45 -23.53 -18.31
N LYS A 93 0.36 -22.99 -18.88
CA LYS A 93 0.02 -21.57 -18.69
C LYS A 93 -0.40 -21.29 -17.25
N VAL A 94 -1.19 -22.19 -16.66
CA VAL A 94 -1.60 -22.07 -15.26
C VAL A 94 -0.39 -22.18 -14.34
N LEU A 95 0.51 -23.12 -14.60
CA LEU A 95 1.74 -23.32 -13.85
C LEU A 95 2.65 -22.08 -13.90
N ASN A 96 2.81 -21.47 -15.08
CA ASN A 96 3.60 -20.22 -15.22
C ASN A 96 3.02 -19.10 -14.35
N VAL A 97 1.68 -18.93 -14.34
CA VAL A 97 1.02 -17.94 -13.48
C VAL A 97 1.24 -18.25 -11.99
N GLN A 98 1.23 -19.52 -11.58
CA GLN A 98 1.52 -19.91 -10.21
C GLN A 98 2.96 -19.58 -9.81
N LEU A 99 3.93 -19.83 -10.70
CA LEU A 99 5.33 -19.48 -10.49
C LEU A 99 5.50 -17.97 -10.33
N ASP A 100 4.87 -17.17 -11.20
CA ASP A 100 4.94 -15.71 -11.13
C ASP A 100 4.32 -15.16 -9.83
N ILE A 101 3.20 -15.73 -9.38
CA ILE A 101 2.57 -15.39 -8.10
C ILE A 101 3.49 -15.75 -6.92
N SER A 102 4.13 -16.92 -6.96
CA SER A 102 5.06 -17.35 -5.92
C SER A 102 6.27 -16.39 -5.83
N ASN A 103 6.85 -16.05 -6.97
CA ASN A 103 7.96 -15.11 -7.06
C ASN A 103 7.56 -13.71 -6.54
N LEU A 104 6.39 -13.22 -6.95
CA LEU A 104 5.87 -11.93 -6.46
C LEU A 104 5.67 -11.96 -4.94
N SER A 105 5.06 -13.02 -4.41
CA SER A 105 4.82 -13.17 -2.96
C SER A 105 6.14 -13.19 -2.19
N HIS A 106 7.14 -13.89 -2.70
CA HIS A 106 8.47 -13.96 -2.10
C HIS A 106 9.16 -12.59 -2.09
N ASN A 107 9.12 -11.86 -3.21
CA ASN A 107 9.72 -10.53 -3.30
C ASN A 107 9.05 -9.53 -2.34
N ILE A 108 7.72 -9.59 -2.20
CA ILE A 108 6.99 -8.74 -1.24
C ILE A 108 7.37 -9.12 0.20
N GLN A 109 7.48 -10.42 0.50
CA GLN A 109 7.92 -10.88 1.82
C GLN A 109 9.32 -10.35 2.17
N GLN A 110 10.27 -10.48 1.25
CA GLN A 110 11.62 -9.96 1.43
C GLN A 110 11.60 -8.44 1.66
N GLN A 111 10.82 -7.69 0.87
CA GLN A 111 10.71 -6.25 1.05
C GLN A 111 10.15 -5.88 2.44
N MET A 112 9.17 -6.63 2.94
CA MET A 112 8.63 -6.43 4.29
C MET A 112 9.69 -6.68 5.37
N GLU A 113 10.46 -7.75 5.24
CA GLU A 113 11.54 -8.10 6.17
C GLU A 113 12.65 -7.05 6.19
N GLU A 114 13.11 -6.61 5.00
CA GLU A 114 14.12 -5.54 4.86
C GLU A 114 13.63 -4.21 5.46
N SER A 115 12.33 -3.93 5.35
CA SER A 115 11.70 -2.72 5.88
C SER A 115 11.31 -2.84 7.36
N SER A 116 11.64 -3.96 8.03
CA SER A 116 11.25 -4.27 9.41
C SER A 116 9.74 -4.20 9.68
N LEU A 117 8.92 -4.47 8.66
CA LEU A 117 7.47 -4.54 8.77
C LEU A 117 7.06 -5.91 9.32
N THR A 118 5.97 -5.95 10.10
CA THR A 118 5.48 -7.22 10.63
C THR A 118 4.87 -8.04 9.50
N SER A 119 5.58 -9.10 9.10
CA SER A 119 5.03 -10.12 8.20
C SER A 119 4.12 -11.08 8.98
N VAL A 120 2.92 -11.30 8.46
CA VAL A 120 2.03 -12.35 8.94
C VAL A 120 2.38 -13.64 8.21
N VAL A 121 2.77 -14.67 8.97
CA VAL A 121 2.87 -16.02 8.42
C VAL A 121 1.45 -16.52 8.16
N TYR A 122 1.08 -16.60 6.89
CA TYR A 122 -0.25 -17.05 6.48
C TYR A 122 -0.33 -18.58 6.56
N PRO A 123 -1.23 -19.14 7.39
CA PRO A 123 -1.43 -20.58 7.44
C PRO A 123 -1.91 -21.10 6.08
N GLN A 124 -1.47 -22.30 5.70
CA GLN A 124 -1.92 -22.98 4.49
C GLN A 124 -3.46 -22.95 4.42
N ALA A 125 -4.01 -22.63 3.24
CA ALA A 125 -5.43 -22.37 3.09
C ALA A 125 -6.27 -23.61 3.42
N GLU A 126 -6.87 -23.64 4.62
CA GLU A 126 -7.67 -24.77 5.11
C GLU A 126 -8.99 -24.98 4.33
N ASN A 127 -9.36 -24.02 3.47
CA ASN A 127 -10.58 -24.05 2.65
C ASN A 127 -10.26 -23.74 1.17
N GLU A 128 -9.66 -24.71 0.48
CA GLU A 128 -9.61 -24.67 -0.98
C GLU A 128 -11.04 -24.77 -1.57
N PRO A 129 -11.33 -24.06 -2.67
CA PRO A 129 -12.66 -24.03 -3.25
C PRO A 129 -12.96 -25.39 -3.89
N ARG A 130 -13.93 -26.11 -3.33
CA ARG A 130 -14.49 -27.29 -3.97
C ARG A 130 -15.49 -26.86 -5.06
N PHE A 131 -15.00 -26.72 -6.27
CA PHE A 131 -15.89 -26.59 -7.44
C PHE A 131 -16.63 -27.92 -7.65
N VAL A 132 -17.96 -27.89 -7.53
CA VAL A 132 -18.81 -28.98 -8.03
C VAL A 132 -18.59 -29.15 -9.53
N GLU A 133 -18.63 -30.39 -10.02
CA GLU A 133 -18.18 -30.73 -11.38
C GLU A 133 -18.80 -29.87 -12.49
N VAL A 134 -20.11 -29.63 -12.38
CA VAL A 134 -20.88 -28.81 -13.34
C VAL A 134 -20.43 -27.34 -13.38
N GLN A 135 -19.78 -26.84 -12.33
CA GLN A 135 -19.37 -25.44 -12.21
C GLN A 135 -17.86 -25.22 -12.39
N ARG A 136 -17.08 -26.27 -12.66
CA ARG A 136 -15.61 -26.18 -12.69
C ARG A 136 -15.09 -25.17 -13.71
N GLU A 137 -15.62 -25.18 -14.93
CA GLU A 137 -15.15 -24.28 -15.99
C GLU A 137 -15.55 -22.82 -15.72
N ILE A 138 -16.84 -22.58 -15.43
CA ILE A 138 -17.33 -21.23 -15.14
C ILE A 138 -16.71 -20.66 -13.85
N GLY A 139 -16.49 -21.52 -12.84
CA GLY A 139 -15.80 -21.17 -11.60
C GLY A 139 -14.34 -20.81 -11.86
N SER A 140 -13.64 -21.58 -12.69
CA SER A 140 -12.26 -21.29 -13.11
C SER A 140 -12.18 -19.95 -13.84
N TYR A 141 -13.09 -19.70 -14.78
CA TYR A 141 -13.15 -18.42 -15.49
C TYR A 141 -13.36 -17.23 -14.53
N LEU A 142 -14.29 -17.34 -13.59
CA LEU A 142 -14.55 -16.28 -12.61
C LEU A 142 -13.34 -16.01 -11.73
N VAL A 143 -12.64 -17.05 -11.25
CA VAL A 143 -11.39 -16.89 -10.49
C VAL A 143 -10.35 -16.14 -11.30
N LEU A 144 -10.11 -16.54 -12.55
CA LEU A 144 -9.11 -15.90 -13.41
C LEU A 144 -9.46 -14.41 -13.65
N CYS A 145 -10.73 -14.08 -13.89
CA CYS A 145 -11.17 -12.69 -14.01
C CYS A 145 -10.96 -11.88 -12.71
N LYS A 146 -11.16 -12.50 -11.54
CA LYS A 146 -10.95 -11.84 -10.24
C LYS A 146 -9.46 -11.67 -9.94
N LEU A 147 -8.64 -12.65 -10.29
CA LEU A 147 -7.19 -12.59 -10.21
C LEU A 147 -6.63 -11.44 -11.07
N GLN A 148 -7.12 -11.29 -12.30
CA GLN A 148 -6.71 -10.17 -13.16
C GLN A 148 -6.97 -8.81 -12.50
N LYS A 149 -8.18 -8.59 -11.97
CA LYS A 149 -8.52 -7.36 -11.24
C LYS A 149 -7.67 -7.18 -9.97
N PHE A 150 -7.34 -8.27 -9.30
CA PHE A 150 -6.45 -8.25 -8.14
C PHE A 150 -5.04 -7.81 -8.53
N MET A 151 -4.49 -8.29 -9.65
CA MET A 151 -3.20 -7.85 -10.19
C MET A 151 -3.21 -6.37 -10.56
N ASP A 152 -4.30 -5.84 -11.13
CA ASP A 152 -4.44 -4.41 -11.39
C ASP A 152 -4.37 -3.57 -10.11
N MET A 153 -4.97 -4.08 -9.01
CA MET A 153 -4.90 -3.41 -7.71
C MET A 153 -3.49 -3.47 -7.11
N ILE A 154 -2.79 -4.61 -7.22
CA ILE A 154 -1.39 -4.73 -6.79
C ILE A 154 -0.52 -3.73 -7.55
N PHE A 155 -0.66 -3.66 -8.87
CA PHE A 155 0.13 -2.72 -9.69
C PHE A 155 -0.08 -1.26 -9.24
N ARG A 156 -1.34 -0.88 -8.96
CA ARG A 156 -1.66 0.45 -8.41
C ARG A 156 -1.04 0.67 -7.04
N ALA A 157 -1.14 -0.30 -6.15
CA ALA A 157 -0.55 -0.22 -4.81
C ALA A 157 0.97 -0.05 -4.88
N LEU A 158 1.66 -0.90 -5.64
CA LEU A 158 3.11 -0.83 -5.82
C LEU A 158 3.57 0.51 -6.43
N ARG A 159 2.79 1.07 -7.37
CA ARG A 159 3.08 2.40 -7.91
C ARG A 159 3.02 3.49 -6.84
N HIS A 160 2.05 3.43 -5.94
CA HIS A 160 1.95 4.37 -4.82
C HIS A 160 3.06 4.20 -3.79
N CYS A 161 3.65 3.01 -3.67
CA CYS A 161 4.82 2.77 -2.82
C CYS A 161 6.12 3.36 -3.39
N SER A 162 6.17 3.63 -4.70
CA SER A 162 7.37 4.15 -5.38
C SER A 162 7.52 5.68 -5.39
N THR A 163 6.50 6.39 -4.92
CA THR A 163 6.40 7.87 -4.88
C THR A 163 6.39 8.38 -3.45
#